data_AF-A0A8J8BFZ7-F1
#
_entry.id   AF-A0A8J8BFZ7-F1
#
_cell.length_a   1.000
_cell.length_b   1.000
_cell.length_c   1.000
_cell.angle_alpha   90.00
_cell.angle_beta   90.00
_cell.angle_gamma   90.00
#
_symmetry.space_group_name_H-M   'P 1'
#
loop_
_entity.id
_entity.type
_entity.pdbx_description
1 polymer ?
#
loop_
_entity_poly.entity_id
_entity_poly.type
_entity_poly.pdbx_seq_one_letter_code
_entity_poly.pdbx_strand_id
1 'polypeptide(L)'
;AGYPAGRDLPILEGSVIRVTVERLAHQGAPKPLWLWHRAPPGTRVDVDLLWKAYLRRFDQEHLHRFAKVHLGLARARVLSAQ
;
A
#
# COMPACT_ATOMS: atom_id res chain seq x y z
N ALA A 1 -13.36 -14.85 -0.05
CA ALA A 1 -12.97 -16.16 -0.59
C ALA A 1 -11.58 -16.49 -0.08
N GLY A 2 -11.44 -17.50 0.77
CA GLY A 2 -10.13 -17.98 1.20
C GLY A 2 -9.39 -18.63 0.02
N TYR A 3 -8.06 -18.56 0.03
CA TYR A 3 -7.24 -19.27 -0.94
C TYR A 3 -7.57 -20.77 -0.89
N PRO A 4 -7.77 -21.46 -2.02
CA PRO A 4 -8.11 -22.88 -2.01
C PRO A 4 -6.97 -23.68 -1.35
N ALA A 5 -7.29 -24.43 -0.30
CA ALA A 5 -6.34 -25.29 0.38
C ALA A 5 -5.80 -26.36 -0.59
N GLY A 6 -4.50 -26.64 -0.53
CA GLY A 6 -3.86 -27.73 -1.29
C GLY A 6 -3.30 -27.37 -2.67
N ARG A 7 -3.12 -26.08 -2.99
CA ARG A 7 -2.44 -25.65 -4.22
C ARG A 7 -1.14 -24.94 -3.91
N ASP A 8 -0.08 -25.28 -4.64
CA ASP A 8 1.17 -24.54 -4.58
C ASP A 8 0.96 -23.11 -5.11
N LEU A 9 1.45 -22.12 -4.35
CA LEU A 9 1.40 -20.72 -4.76
C LEU A 9 2.34 -20.49 -5.95
N PRO A 10 1.91 -19.74 -6.98
CA PRO A 10 2.79 -19.43 -8.10
C PRO A 10 3.94 -18.55 -7.62
N ILE A 11 5.16 -18.87 -8.04
CA ILE A 11 6.31 -17.98 -7.89
C ILE A 11 6.13 -16.83 -8.88
N LEU A 12 6.17 -15.59 -8.38
CA LEU A 12 6.02 -14.38 -9.19
C LEU A 12 7.33 -13.63 -9.27
N GLU A 13 7.91 -13.59 -10.47
CA GLU A 13 9.07 -12.75 -10.77
C GLU A 13 8.73 -11.26 -10.64
N GLY A 14 9.69 -10.50 -10.11
CA GLY A 14 9.55 -9.06 -9.93
C GLY A 14 10.84 -8.42 -9.46
N SER A 15 10.85 -7.09 -9.45
CA SER A 15 11.97 -6.29 -8.97
C SER A 15 11.77 -5.93 -7.51
N VAL A 16 12.84 -6.06 -6.72
CA VAL A 16 12.92 -5.56 -5.35
C VAL A 16 13.71 -4.26 -5.34
N ILE A 17 13.12 -3.22 -4.77
CA ILE A 17 13.67 -1.86 -4.74
C ILE A 17 13.91 -1.47 -3.29
N ARG A 18 15.15 -1.14 -2.94
CA ARG A 18 15.52 -0.60 -1.63
C ARG A 18 15.42 0.92 -1.65
N VAL A 19 14.56 1.47 -0.82
CA VAL A 19 14.41 2.91 -0.59
C VAL A 19 15.15 3.25 0.70
N THR A 20 16.24 4.00 0.57
CA THR A 20 16.95 4.59 1.70
C THR A 20 16.20 5.83 2.17
N VAL A 21 15.90 5.90 3.47
CA VAL A 21 15.25 7.07 4.06
C VAL A 21 16.32 7.85 4.82
N GLU A 22 16.57 9.10 4.42
CA GLU A 22 17.55 9.96 5.09
C GLU A 22 16.97 10.61 6.35
N ARG A 23 15.69 10.99 6.31
CA ARG A 23 15.02 11.68 7.42
C ARG A 23 13.55 11.28 7.53
N LEU A 24 13.11 11.04 8.76
CA LEU A 24 11.70 10.84 9.09
C LEU A 24 11.07 12.15 9.56
N ALA A 25 9.79 12.34 9.26
CA ALA A 25 9.01 13.49 9.77
C ALA A 25 8.63 13.36 11.26
N HIS A 26 8.87 12.19 11.86
CA HIS A 26 8.60 11.88 13.26
C HIS A 26 9.86 11.32 13.93
N GLN A 27 9.84 11.20 15.25
CA GLN A 27 10.97 10.67 16.02
C GLN A 27 11.23 9.19 15.69
N GLY A 28 12.50 8.84 15.49
CA GLY A 28 12.95 7.46 15.27
C GLY A 28 14.13 7.36 14.30
N ALA A 29 14.85 6.23 14.36
CA ALA A 29 15.91 5.94 13.39
C ALA A 29 15.29 5.51 12.05
N PRO A 30 15.71 6.08 10.91
CA PRO A 30 15.23 5.65 9.61
C PRO A 30 15.62 4.20 9.34
N LYS A 31 14.64 3.40 8.93
CA LYS A 31 14.85 2.03 8.44
C LYS A 31 14.65 2.00 6.93
N PRO A 32 15.38 1.14 6.19
CA PRO A 32 15.17 1.00 4.77
C PRO A 32 13.75 0.49 4.50
N LEU A 33 13.10 1.10 3.51
CA LEU A 33 11.83 0.63 2.98
C LEU A 33 12.12 -0.27 1.77
N TRP A 34 11.37 -1.36 1.65
CA TRP A 34 11.47 -2.27 0.51
C TRP A 34 10.17 -2.24 -0.27
N LEU A 35 10.27 -2.03 -1.58
CA LEU A 35 9.16 -2.11 -2.52
C LEU A 35 9.36 -3.33 -3.42
N TRP A 36 8.28 -4.04 -3.70
CA TRP A 36 8.24 -5.06 -4.74
C TRP A 36 7.37 -4.56 -5.88
N HIS A 37 7.87 -4.68 -7.10
CA HIS A 37 7.17 -4.26 -8.31
C HIS A 37 7.27 -5.35 -9.37
N ARG A 38 6.14 -5.64 -10.00
CA ARG A 38 6.06 -6.52 -11.17
C ARG A 38 5.67 -5.68 -12.39
N ALA A 39 6.34 -5.93 -13.50
CA ALA A 39 6.01 -5.38 -14.80
C ALA A 39 6.29 -6.43 -15.89
N PRO A 40 5.78 -6.22 -17.11
CA PRO A 40 6.11 -7.07 -18.25
C PRO A 40 7.62 -7.18 -18.47
N PRO A 41 8.12 -8.33 -18.97
CA PRO A 41 9.53 -8.49 -19.30
C PRO A 41 10.05 -7.38 -20.22
N GLY A 42 11.28 -6.91 -19.97
CA GLY A 42 11.88 -5.81 -20.74
C GLY A 42 11.42 -4.40 -20.34
N THR A 43 10.47 -4.27 -19.41
CA THR A 43 10.08 -2.97 -18.87
C THR A 43 11.20 -2.41 -17.99
N ARG A 44 11.68 -1.21 -18.31
CA ARG A 44 12.60 -0.48 -17.44
C ARG A 44 11.86 -0.02 -16.18
N VAL A 45 12.47 -0.26 -15.01
CA VAL A 45 11.94 0.22 -13.73
C VAL A 45 11.96 1.76 -13.70
N ASP A 46 10.79 2.37 -13.53
CA ASP A 46 10.63 3.80 -13.29
C ASP A 46 10.49 4.04 -11.78
N VAL A 47 11.60 4.41 -11.14
CA VAL A 47 11.67 4.58 -9.68
C VAL A 47 10.81 5.77 -9.22
N ASP A 48 10.73 6.84 -10.02
CA ASP A 48 9.96 8.04 -9.68
C ASP A 48 8.45 7.75 -9.70
N LEU A 49 7.99 7.00 -10.70
CA LEU A 49 6.60 6.57 -10.77
C LEU A 49 6.25 5.65 -9.59
N LEU A 50 7.09 4.67 -9.29
CA LEU A 50 6.86 3.73 -8.19
C LEU A 50 6.87 4.44 -6.84
N TRP A 51 7.74 5.43 -6.65
CA TRP A 51 7.74 6.27 -5.45
C TRP A 51 6.46 7.09 -5.31
N LYS A 52 6.01 7.76 -6.38
CA LYS A 52 4.73 8.50 -6.39
C LYS A 52 3.57 7.56 -6.08
N ALA A 53 3.51 6.40 -6.72
CA ALA A 53 2.49 5.39 -6.48
C ALA A 53 2.49 4.92 -5.02
N TYR A 54 3.67 4.67 -4.43
CA TYR A 54 3.80 4.33 -3.01
C TYR A 54 3.24 5.45 -2.12
N LEU A 55 3.54 6.72 -2.41
CA LEU A 55 3.02 7.84 -1.62
C LEU A 55 1.49 8.00 -1.71
N ARG A 56 0.88 7.64 -2.85
CA ARG A 56 -0.59 7.65 -2.99
C ARG A 56 -1.30 6.61 -2.12
N ARG A 57 -0.60 5.60 -1.58
CA ARG A 57 -1.22 4.65 -0.63
C ARG A 57 -1.79 5.33 0.61
N PHE A 58 -1.22 6.48 1.00
CA PHE A 58 -1.71 7.23 2.15
C PHE A 58 -3.04 7.93 1.89
N ASP A 59 -3.44 8.12 0.64
CA ASP A 59 -4.75 8.70 0.31
C ASP A 59 -5.88 7.82 0.84
N GLN A 60 -5.70 6.50 0.90
CA GLN A 60 -6.68 5.57 1.48
C GLN A 60 -6.90 5.82 2.98
N GLU A 61 -5.81 6.04 3.74
CA GLU A 61 -5.90 6.38 5.16
C GLU A 61 -6.59 7.73 5.36
N HIS A 62 -6.26 8.73 4.54
CA HIS A 62 -6.93 10.03 4.57
C HIS A 62 -8.42 9.90 4.25
N LEU A 63 -8.79 9.08 3.26
CA LEU A 63 -10.18 8.83 2.91
C LEU A 63 -10.93 8.15 4.07
N HIS A 64 -10.36 7.12 4.69
CA HIS A 64 -10.95 6.47 5.85
C HIS A 64 -11.14 7.44 7.03
N ARG A 65 -10.12 8.26 7.31
CA ARG A 65 -10.20 9.29 8.35
C ARG A 65 -11.28 10.32 8.02
N PHE A 66 -11.34 10.77 6.77
CA PHE A 66 -12.33 11.73 6.31
C PHE A 66 -13.75 11.20 6.49
N ALA A 67 -14.02 9.98 6.02
CA ALA A 67 -15.32 9.35 6.18
C ALA A 67 -15.71 9.21 7.67
N LYS A 68 -14.79 8.75 8.52
CA LYS A 68 -15.07 8.52 9.94
C LYS A 68 -15.28 9.81 10.72
N VAL A 69 -14.38 10.79 10.56
CA VAL A 69 -14.31 11.98 11.41
C VAL A 69 -15.15 13.11 10.86
N HIS A 70 -15.07 13.38 9.56
CA HIS A 70 -15.73 14.54 8.95
C HIS A 70 -17.14 14.22 8.46
N LEU A 71 -17.36 13.03 7.90
CA LEU A 71 -18.71 12.60 7.50
C LEU A 71 -19.48 11.89 8.62
N GLY A 72 -18.85 11.67 9.79
CA GLY A 72 -19.50 11.06 10.95
C GLY A 72 -19.80 9.57 10.80
N LEU A 73 -19.22 8.89 9.80
CA LEU A 73 -19.48 7.47 9.54
C LEU A 73 -19.14 6.57 10.75
N ALA A 74 -18.25 7.02 11.64
CA ALA A 74 -17.94 6.32 12.89
C ALA A 74 -19.12 6.23 13.87
N ARG A 75 -20.14 7.09 13.72
CA ARG A 75 -21.35 7.12 14.57
C ARG A 75 -22.63 6.78 13.80
N ALA A 76 -22.51 6.42 12.52
CA ALA A 76 -23.65 6.08 11.70
C ALA A 76 -24.36 4.84 12.27
N ARG A 77 -25.68 4.96 12.47
CA ARG A 77 -26.54 3.81 12.79
C ARG A 77 -27.14 3.28 11.50
N VAL A 78 -26.67 2.10 11.10
CA VAL A 78 -27.22 1.38 9.95
C VAL A 78 -28.38 0.50 10.44
N LEU A 79 -29.55 0.66 9.83
CA LEU A 79 -30.77 -0.06 10.24
C LEU A 79 -30.86 -1.48 9.64
N SER A 80 -30.20 -1.71 8.51
CA SER A 80 -29.99 -3.04 7.95
C SER A 80 -28.74 -3.03 7.07
N ALA A 81 -27.97 -4.12 7.10
CA ALA A 81 -26.94 -4.40 6.11
C ALA A 81 -27.56 -5.41 5.13
N GLN A 82 -28.15 -4.91 4.04
CA GLN A 82 -28.49 -5.76 2.92
C GLN A 82 -27.25 -6.11 2.11
#